data_AF-A0A257W542-F1
#
_entry.id   AF-A0A257W542-F1
#
_cell.length_a   1.000
_cell.length_b   1.000
_cell.length_c   1.000
_cell.angle_alpha   90.00
_cell.angle_beta   90.00
_cell.angle_gamma   90.00
#
_symmetry.space_group_name_H-M   'P 1'
#
loop_
_entity.id
_entity.type
_entity.pdbx_description
1 polymer ?
#
loop_
_entity_poly.entity_id
_entity_poly.type
_entity_poly.pdbx_seq_one_letter_code
_entity_poly.pdbx_strand_id
1 'polypeptide(L)'
;MHLCQPTRIRTAALWLVVFAVATFVTTDRGYAQKSDTKSKARKPAGAKGQDDTPPGLKEYTSRNFVLRTDLTPEEAKDLLQRLEIMIVQVGRYWGKPNSQIIEMYVVKDLDLWPKDAFPPAALQSVSTGGGLTISQTRSSVNQATGKKVAHLGTKSVVYAVADRG
;
A
#
# COMPACT_ATOMS: atom_id res chain seq x y z
N MET A 1 -24.57 -71.64 20.23
CA MET A 1 -24.33 -71.48 18.78
C MET A 1 -22.93 -70.88 18.59
N HIS A 2 -22.20 -71.46 17.62
CA HIS A 2 -20.81 -71.28 17.20
C HIS A 2 -20.13 -69.91 17.51
N LEU A 3 -19.00 -69.92 18.23
CA LEU A 3 -17.60 -70.08 17.78
C LEU A 3 -17.08 -68.90 16.93
N CYS A 4 -16.21 -68.08 17.52
CA CYS A 4 -14.87 -67.76 16.98
C CYS A 4 -14.08 -66.92 18.00
N GLN A 5 -13.20 -67.58 18.75
CA GLN A 5 -12.10 -66.98 19.53
C GLN A 5 -10.82 -67.04 18.65
N PRO A 6 -9.63 -66.72 19.16
CA PRO A 6 -8.90 -65.46 19.01
C PRO A 6 -7.57 -65.70 18.28
N THR A 7 -6.66 -64.71 18.23
CA THR A 7 -5.18 -64.81 18.40
C THR A 7 -4.48 -63.67 17.62
N ARG A 8 -3.84 -62.69 18.29
CA ARG A 8 -2.48 -62.69 18.88
C ARG A 8 -1.40 -62.99 17.84
N ILE A 9 -0.39 -62.11 17.75
CA ILE A 9 1.08 -62.36 17.71
C ILE A 9 1.79 -61.28 16.86
N ARG A 10 2.57 -60.39 17.51
CA ARG A 10 4.06 -60.22 17.43
C ARG A 10 4.51 -59.60 16.10
N THR A 11 5.44 -58.65 15.95
CA THR A 11 6.82 -58.46 16.48
C THR A 11 7.32 -57.16 15.80
N ALA A 12 7.89 -56.19 16.50
CA ALA A 12 9.34 -55.98 16.68
C ALA A 12 10.17 -55.69 15.41
N ALA A 13 11.13 -54.77 15.56
CA ALA A 13 12.28 -54.40 14.71
C ALA A 13 11.97 -53.48 13.50
N LEU A 14 12.39 -52.21 13.49
CA LEU A 14 13.77 -51.68 13.51
C LEU A 14 14.55 -52.11 12.26
N TRP A 15 14.58 -51.25 11.24
CA TRP A 15 15.67 -51.23 10.24
C TRP A 15 15.96 -49.80 9.79
N LEU A 16 17.06 -49.28 10.34
CA LEU A 16 17.97 -48.30 9.76
C LEU A 16 18.42 -48.75 8.37
N VAL A 17 18.31 -47.92 7.33
CA VAL A 17 19.30 -47.91 6.24
C VAL A 17 19.48 -46.49 5.70
N VAL A 18 20.59 -45.89 6.10
CA VAL A 18 21.30 -44.83 5.39
C VAL A 18 21.87 -45.45 4.11
N PHE A 19 21.58 -44.90 2.93
CA PHE A 19 22.39 -45.15 1.74
C PHE A 19 22.58 -43.85 0.95
N ALA A 20 23.82 -43.42 0.93
CA ALA A 20 24.32 -42.30 0.15
C ALA A 20 24.99 -42.81 -1.14
N VAL A 21 25.13 -41.89 -2.10
CA VAL A 21 26.14 -41.85 -3.17
C VAL A 21 25.84 -42.53 -4.53
N ALA A 22 25.39 -41.66 -5.44
CA ALA A 22 25.93 -41.34 -6.79
C ALA A 22 25.86 -42.30 -7.99
N THR A 23 25.84 -41.63 -9.16
CA THR A 23 26.04 -42.07 -10.57
C THR A 23 24.75 -42.47 -11.29
N PHE A 24 24.43 -42.09 -12.54
CA PHE A 24 25.15 -41.45 -13.66
C PHE A 24 24.04 -40.97 -14.66
N VAL A 25 24.04 -39.71 -15.13
CA VAL A 25 24.43 -39.29 -16.51
C VAL A 25 23.29 -39.15 -17.55
N THR A 26 23.10 -37.87 -17.95
CA THR A 26 22.69 -37.26 -19.25
C THR A 26 21.28 -37.54 -19.80
N THR A 27 20.53 -36.58 -20.37
CA THR A 27 20.86 -35.59 -21.42
C THR A 27 19.83 -34.45 -21.47
N ASP A 28 20.29 -33.28 -21.94
CA ASP A 28 19.58 -32.21 -22.67
C ASP A 28 18.25 -31.62 -22.17
N ARG A 29 18.31 -30.35 -21.73
CA ARG A 29 17.59 -29.29 -22.43
C ARG A 29 18.17 -27.92 -22.10
N GLY A 30 18.78 -27.31 -23.12
CA GLY A 30 19.34 -25.98 -23.06
C GLY A 30 18.34 -24.92 -22.60
N TYR A 31 18.74 -24.13 -21.61
CA TYR A 31 18.17 -22.81 -21.39
C TYR A 31 18.94 -21.81 -22.26
N ALA A 32 18.48 -21.68 -23.50
CA ALA A 32 18.77 -20.54 -24.36
C ALA A 32 17.51 -19.68 -24.45
N GLN A 33 17.51 -18.52 -23.79
CA GLN A 33 17.01 -17.28 -24.38
C GLN A 33 17.36 -16.08 -23.48
N LYS A 34 18.46 -15.41 -23.84
CA LYS A 34 18.47 -13.95 -23.85
C LYS A 34 17.37 -13.50 -24.81
N SER A 35 16.36 -12.82 -24.30
CA SER A 35 15.57 -11.90 -25.09
C SER A 35 15.49 -10.58 -24.34
N ASP A 36 16.27 -9.64 -24.84
CA ASP A 36 16.22 -8.22 -24.52
C ASP A 36 14.82 -7.69 -24.77
N THR A 37 13.92 -7.86 -23.80
CA THR A 37 12.66 -7.12 -23.77
C THR A 37 12.92 -5.86 -22.97
N LYS A 38 13.34 -4.84 -23.72
CA LYS A 38 13.40 -3.43 -23.36
C LYS A 38 12.08 -3.05 -22.68
N SER A 39 12.04 -3.22 -21.37
CA SER A 39 10.89 -2.90 -20.53
C SER A 39 10.77 -1.38 -20.55
N LYS A 40 9.91 -0.90 -21.44
CA LYS A 40 9.53 0.50 -21.54
C LYS A 40 8.89 0.86 -20.21
N ALA A 41 9.69 1.40 -19.29
CA ALA A 41 9.24 1.95 -18.03
C ALA A 41 8.11 2.93 -18.36
N ARG A 42 6.87 2.51 -18.09
CA ARG A 42 5.72 3.42 -18.08
C ARG A 42 5.97 4.35 -16.91
N LYS A 43 6.63 5.47 -17.21
CA LYS A 43 6.64 6.68 -16.41
C LYS A 43 5.19 6.89 -15.95
N PRO A 44 4.86 6.85 -14.65
CA PRO A 44 3.53 7.24 -14.23
C PRO A 44 3.36 8.67 -14.70
N ALA A 45 2.37 8.87 -15.58
CA ALA A 45 1.96 10.18 -16.02
C ALA A 45 1.51 10.92 -14.76
N GLY A 46 2.40 11.74 -14.21
CA GLY A 46 2.03 12.75 -13.23
C GLY A 46 0.92 13.56 -13.87
N ALA A 47 -0.27 13.46 -13.30
CA ALA A 47 -1.40 14.27 -13.67
C ALA A 47 -0.98 15.73 -13.45
N LYS A 48 -0.65 16.43 -14.54
CA LYS A 48 -0.64 17.88 -14.57
C LYS A 48 -2.09 18.34 -14.43
N GLY A 49 -2.55 18.46 -13.19
CA GLY A 49 -3.71 19.28 -12.86
C GLY A 49 -3.21 20.71 -12.64
N GLN A 50 -3.71 21.63 -13.47
CA GLN A 50 -3.77 23.08 -13.30
C GLN A 50 -3.04 23.66 -12.06
N ASP A 51 -1.91 24.35 -12.30
CA ASP A 51 -1.19 25.13 -11.28
C ASP A 51 -1.94 26.44 -10.98
N ASP A 52 -2.99 26.34 -10.17
CA ASP A 52 -3.56 27.47 -9.42
C ASP A 52 -2.99 27.47 -7.98
N THR A 53 -1.81 26.84 -7.80
CA THR A 53 -1.18 26.59 -6.51
C THR A 53 -0.57 27.90 -5.98
N PRO A 54 -1.03 28.42 -4.82
CA PRO A 54 -0.47 29.63 -4.23
C PRO A 54 1.04 29.52 -4.01
N PRO A 55 1.81 30.62 -4.14
CA PRO A 55 3.25 30.60 -3.96
C PRO A 55 3.61 30.11 -2.56
N GLY A 56 4.16 28.89 -2.47
CA GLY A 56 4.56 28.26 -1.21
C GLY A 56 4.01 26.85 -1.03
N LEU A 57 2.85 26.55 -1.62
CA LEU A 57 2.27 25.21 -1.58
C LEU A 57 2.92 24.32 -2.64
N LYS A 58 3.36 23.13 -2.25
CA LYS A 58 3.99 22.16 -3.16
C LYS A 58 3.39 20.78 -2.97
N GLU A 59 3.35 20.03 -4.07
CA GLU A 59 2.93 18.63 -4.08
C GLU A 59 4.14 17.70 -4.22
N TYR A 60 4.25 16.74 -3.31
CA TYR A 60 5.26 15.69 -3.30
C TYR A 60 4.56 14.34 -3.33
N THR A 61 5.08 13.40 -4.11
CA THR A 61 4.44 12.10 -4.30
C THR A 61 5.39 10.95 -3.99
N SER A 62 4.82 9.89 -3.44
CA SER A 62 5.46 8.60 -3.20
C SER A 62 4.53 7.46 -3.64
N ARG A 63 4.92 6.21 -3.41
CA ARG A 63 4.14 5.03 -3.80
C ARG A 63 2.76 5.01 -3.15
N ASN A 64 2.69 5.28 -1.86
CA ASN A 64 1.46 5.17 -1.06
C ASN A 64 0.84 6.53 -0.71
N PHE A 65 1.57 7.63 -0.95
CA PHE A 65 1.20 8.95 -0.44
C PHE A 65 1.29 10.04 -1.51
N VAL A 66 0.36 10.99 -1.46
CA VAL A 66 0.46 12.30 -2.12
C VAL A 66 0.39 13.35 -1.03
N LEU A 67 1.48 14.08 -0.84
CA LEU A 67 1.66 15.09 0.20
C LEU A 67 1.55 16.48 -0.43
N ARG A 68 0.57 17.25 0.01
CA ARG A 68 0.45 18.68 -0.26
C ARG A 68 0.90 19.40 1.01
N THR A 69 1.89 20.26 0.88
CA THR A 69 2.50 20.91 2.03
C THR A 69 3.21 22.21 1.65
N ASP A 70 3.30 23.10 2.61
CA ASP A 70 4.11 24.32 2.63
C ASP A 70 5.49 24.12 3.27
N LEU A 71 5.86 22.87 3.58
CA LEU A 71 7.18 22.49 4.07
C LEU A 71 8.28 22.68 3.02
N THR A 72 9.52 22.78 3.50
CA THR A 72 10.68 22.76 2.61
C THR A 72 10.80 21.40 1.90
N PRO A 73 11.45 21.34 0.72
CA PRO A 73 11.59 20.08 -0.01
C PRO A 73 12.33 18.99 0.76
N GLU A 74 13.21 19.35 1.68
CA GLU A 74 13.97 18.41 2.50
C GLU A 74 13.08 17.81 3.60
N GLU A 75 12.35 18.65 4.34
CA GLU A 75 11.38 18.23 5.35
C GLU A 75 10.27 17.36 4.74
N ALA A 76 9.75 17.73 3.57
CA ALA A 76 8.70 16.97 2.89
C ALA A 76 9.18 15.57 2.45
N LYS A 77 10.43 15.44 2.00
CA LYS A 77 11.04 14.15 1.63
C LYS A 77 11.29 13.26 2.83
N ASP A 78 11.81 13.83 3.92
CA ASP A 78 12.01 13.11 5.18
C ASP A 78 10.67 12.57 5.71
N LEU A 79 9.64 13.42 5.75
CA LEU A 79 8.30 13.03 6.16
C LEU A 79 7.75 11.88 5.30
N LEU A 80 7.83 12.00 3.97
CA LEU A 80 7.40 10.94 3.06
C LEU A 80 8.14 9.62 3.28
N GLN A 81 9.46 9.68 3.48
CA GLN A 81 10.27 8.48 3.73
C GLN A 81 9.81 7.78 5.02
N ARG A 82 9.58 8.54 6.09
CA ARG A 82 9.13 8.00 7.38
C ARG A 82 7.74 7.39 7.30
N LEU A 83 6.82 8.04 6.57
CA LEU A 83 5.47 7.53 6.31
C LEU A 83 5.50 6.22 5.50
N GLU A 84 6.38 6.10 4.51
CA GLU A 84 6.54 4.87 3.72
C GLU A 84 7.08 3.71 4.55
N ILE A 85 8.02 3.98 5.46
CA ILE A 85 8.51 2.95 6.40
C ILE A 85 7.37 2.47 7.28
N MET A 86 6.60 3.40 7.84
CA MET A 86 5.47 3.10 8.72
C MET A 86 4.39 2.29 8.00
N ILE A 87 3.98 2.67 6.78
CA ILE A 87 2.92 1.95 6.07
C ILE A 87 3.34 0.54 5.67
N VAL A 88 4.64 0.31 5.42
CA VAL A 88 5.17 -1.03 5.18
C VAL A 88 5.06 -1.89 6.45
N GLN A 89 5.35 -1.33 7.63
CA GLN A 89 5.19 -2.05 8.90
C GLN A 89 3.72 -2.39 9.17
N VAL A 90 2.82 -1.43 8.96
CA VAL A 90 1.37 -1.64 9.08
C VAL A 90 0.91 -2.72 8.10
N GLY A 91 1.38 -2.68 6.84
CA GLY A 91 1.04 -3.70 5.85
C GLY A 91 1.54 -5.09 6.23
N ARG A 92 2.71 -5.20 6.89
CA ARG A 92 3.20 -6.48 7.43
C ARG A 92 2.33 -6.98 8.58
N TYR A 93 1.93 -6.10 9.49
CA TYR A 93 1.07 -6.46 10.62
C TYR A 93 -0.28 -7.03 10.15
N TRP A 94 -0.91 -6.41 9.15
CA TRP A 94 -2.18 -6.88 8.59
C TRP A 94 -2.04 -7.94 7.50
N GLY A 95 -0.82 -8.35 7.14
CA GLY A 95 -0.55 -9.31 6.07
C GLY A 95 -0.94 -8.83 4.66
N LYS A 96 -1.18 -7.53 4.47
CA LYS A 96 -1.63 -6.95 3.19
C LYS A 96 -1.02 -5.57 2.97
N PRO A 97 -0.35 -5.33 1.82
CA PRO A 97 0.15 -4.00 1.49
C PRO A 97 -1.01 -3.03 1.24
N ASN A 98 -0.76 -1.74 1.51
CA ASN A 98 -1.72 -0.71 1.15
C ASN A 98 -1.93 -0.69 -0.37
N SER A 99 -3.19 -0.65 -0.79
CA SER A 99 -3.59 -0.72 -2.20
C SER A 99 -4.09 0.61 -2.76
N GLN A 100 -4.25 1.63 -1.92
CA GLN A 100 -4.79 2.93 -2.30
C GLN A 100 -3.83 4.05 -1.94
N ILE A 101 -3.80 5.11 -2.75
CA ILE A 101 -3.03 6.30 -2.43
C ILE A 101 -3.75 7.07 -1.31
N ILE A 102 -3.00 7.42 -0.27
CA ILE A 102 -3.45 8.29 0.81
C ILE A 102 -3.06 9.72 0.45
N GLU A 103 -4.04 10.61 0.38
CA GLU A 103 -3.76 12.03 0.19
C GLU A 103 -3.58 12.72 1.53
N MET A 104 -2.58 13.58 1.63
CA MET A 104 -2.21 14.26 2.86
C MET A 104 -2.04 15.75 2.61
N TYR A 105 -2.62 16.54 3.51
CA TYR A 105 -2.52 17.99 3.59
C TYR A 105 -1.83 18.30 4.90
N VAL A 106 -0.53 18.61 4.84
CA VAL A 106 0.29 18.88 6.03
C VAL A 106 0.63 20.36 6.05
N VAL A 107 0.10 21.06 7.06
CA VAL A 107 0.09 22.52 7.16
C VAL A 107 1.09 22.98 8.20
N LYS A 108 2.02 23.84 7.83
CA LYS A 108 2.90 24.54 8.78
C LYS A 108 2.37 25.95 9.07
N ASP A 109 1.95 26.67 8.05
CA ASP A 109 1.32 27.98 8.13
C ASP A 109 -0.02 27.94 7.39
N LEU A 110 -1.13 28.07 8.12
CA LEU A 110 -2.48 27.98 7.57
C LEU A 110 -2.83 29.16 6.67
N ASP A 111 -2.18 30.33 6.86
CA ASP A 111 -2.49 31.55 6.11
C ASP A 111 -2.03 31.48 4.64
N LEU A 112 -1.07 30.60 4.33
CA LEU A 112 -0.59 30.34 2.97
C LEU A 112 -1.55 29.47 2.15
N TRP A 113 -2.49 28.80 2.81
CA TRP A 113 -3.37 27.87 2.15
C TRP A 113 -4.65 28.52 1.65
N PRO A 114 -5.17 28.09 0.48
CA PRO A 114 -6.42 28.62 0.00
C PRO A 114 -7.58 28.04 0.83
N LYS A 115 -8.58 28.88 1.12
CA LYS A 115 -9.67 28.56 2.07
C LYS A 115 -10.56 27.40 1.63
N ASP A 116 -10.56 27.10 0.34
CA ASP A 116 -11.31 26.00 -0.29
C ASP A 116 -10.56 24.66 -0.25
N ALA A 117 -9.27 24.63 0.10
CA ALA A 117 -8.51 23.39 0.24
C ALA A 117 -8.98 22.51 1.40
N PHE A 118 -9.67 23.09 2.39
CA PHE A 118 -10.08 22.39 3.60
C PHE A 118 -11.60 22.31 3.73
N PRO A 119 -12.15 21.11 3.97
CA PRO A 119 -13.50 20.98 4.51
C PRO A 119 -13.61 21.70 5.86
N PRO A 120 -14.78 22.25 6.24
CA PRO A 120 -14.94 23.01 7.49
C PRO A 120 -14.48 22.25 8.74
N ALA A 121 -14.76 20.95 8.81
CA ALA A 121 -14.33 20.10 9.93
C ALA A 121 -12.80 19.91 9.98
N ALA A 122 -12.13 19.84 8.82
CA ALA A 122 -10.68 19.73 8.75
C ALA A 122 -10.02 21.04 9.17
N LEU A 123 -10.54 22.17 8.71
CA LEU A 123 -10.04 23.50 9.08
C LEU A 123 -10.14 23.72 10.59
N GLN A 124 -11.26 23.34 11.21
CA GLN A 124 -11.41 23.41 12.67
C GLN A 124 -10.33 22.59 13.38
N SER A 125 -10.13 21.32 13.01
CA SER A 125 -9.12 20.46 13.64
C SER A 125 -7.70 21.02 13.48
N VAL A 126 -7.31 21.36 12.25
CA VAL A 126 -5.98 21.91 11.93
C VAL A 126 -5.74 23.25 12.64
N SER A 127 -6.74 24.13 12.71
CA SER A 127 -6.62 25.42 13.41
C SER A 127 -6.37 25.27 14.92
N THR A 128 -6.79 24.15 15.51
CA THR A 128 -6.54 23.83 16.92
C THR A 128 -5.24 23.05 17.17
N GLY A 129 -4.40 22.86 16.15
CA GLY A 129 -3.17 22.05 16.26
C GLY A 129 -3.39 20.55 16.01
N GLY A 130 -4.58 20.14 15.60
CA GLY A 130 -4.97 18.74 15.46
C GLY A 130 -4.75 18.14 14.06
N GLY A 131 -5.21 16.90 13.91
CA GLY A 131 -5.30 16.22 12.62
C GLY A 131 -6.70 15.63 12.41
N LEU A 132 -7.08 15.44 11.15
CA LEU A 132 -8.33 14.81 10.76
C LEU A 132 -8.13 13.90 9.55
N THR A 133 -8.57 12.65 9.66
CA THR A 133 -8.62 11.72 8.53
C THR A 133 -10.05 11.54 8.08
N ILE A 134 -10.30 11.77 6.79
CA ILE A 134 -11.60 11.62 6.16
C ILE A 134 -11.54 10.50 5.12
N SER A 135 -12.40 9.50 5.30
CA SER A 135 -12.63 8.44 4.32
C SER A 135 -13.67 8.89 3.30
N GLN A 136 -13.31 8.91 2.03
CA GLN A 136 -14.18 9.26 0.91
C GLN A 136 -14.49 8.00 0.09
N THR A 137 -15.74 7.54 0.18
CA THR A 137 -16.23 6.44 -0.67
C THR A 137 -16.71 7.01 -2.00
N ARG A 138 -16.15 6.51 -3.11
CA ARG A 138 -16.63 6.91 -4.44
C ARG A 138 -17.92 6.17 -4.76
N SER A 139 -18.96 6.91 -5.13
CA SER A 139 -20.15 6.34 -5.76
C SER A 139 -20.31 6.97 -7.14
N SER A 140 -20.64 6.16 -8.14
CA SER A 140 -21.11 6.67 -9.42
C SER A 140 -22.60 6.45 -9.54
N VAL A 141 -23.25 7.28 -10.33
CA VAL A 141 -24.63 7.04 -10.74
C VAL A 141 -24.57 6.36 -12.10
N ASN A 142 -25.18 5.18 -12.23
CA ASN A 142 -25.38 4.59 -13.53
C ASN A 142 -26.41 5.44 -14.28
N GLN A 143 -25.98 6.12 -15.34
CA GLN A 143 -26.82 7.05 -16.10
C GLN A 143 -28.03 6.35 -16.76
N ALA A 144 -27.93 5.06 -17.08
CA ALA A 144 -29.02 4.31 -17.72
C ALA A 144 -30.12 3.85 -16.75
N THR A 145 -29.80 3.69 -15.46
CA THR A 145 -30.74 3.16 -14.45
C THR A 145 -31.02 4.13 -13.30
N GLY A 146 -30.31 5.27 -13.23
CA GLY A 146 -30.39 6.24 -12.12
C GLY A 146 -29.89 5.68 -10.78
N LYS A 147 -29.46 4.41 -10.74
CA LYS A 147 -29.04 3.73 -9.52
C LYS A 147 -27.62 4.14 -9.16
N LYS A 148 -27.42 4.54 -7.89
CA LYS A 148 -26.09 4.72 -7.32
C LYS A 148 -25.39 3.36 -7.26
N VAL A 149 -24.29 3.23 -8.00
CA VAL A 149 -23.36 2.11 -7.90
C VAL A 149 -22.24 2.56 -6.97
N ALA A 150 -22.20 1.97 -5.78
CA ALA A 150 -21.05 2.13 -4.90
C ALA A 150 -19.83 1.51 -5.59
N HIS A 151 -18.76 2.28 -5.76
CA HIS A 151 -17.49 1.70 -6.16
C HIS A 151 -16.81 1.08 -4.94
N LEU A 152 -16.14 -0.05 -5.13
CA LEU A 152 -15.40 -0.78 -4.07
C LEU A 152 -14.10 -0.07 -3.64
N GLY A 153 -14.00 1.25 -3.80
CA GLY A 153 -12.81 2.04 -3.50
C GLY A 153 -13.12 3.18 -2.54
N THR A 154 -12.56 3.09 -1.35
CA THR A 154 -12.52 4.19 -0.38
C THR A 154 -11.14 4.83 -0.45
N LYS A 155 -11.10 6.13 -0.65
CA LYS A 155 -9.89 6.94 -0.61
C LYS A 155 -9.79 7.60 0.75
N SER A 156 -8.60 7.72 1.30
CA SER A 156 -8.37 8.45 2.56
C SER A 156 -7.69 9.78 2.27
N VAL A 157 -8.21 10.84 2.89
CA VAL A 157 -7.62 12.17 2.87
C VAL A 157 -7.32 12.58 4.31
N VAL A 158 -6.06 12.92 4.58
CA VAL A 158 -5.56 13.30 5.90
C VAL A 158 -5.23 14.78 5.89
N TYR A 159 -5.65 15.50 6.92
CA TYR A 159 -5.31 16.88 7.19
C TYR A 159 -4.57 16.92 8.52
N ALA A 160 -3.40 17.54 8.60
CA ALA A 160 -2.62 17.59 9.83
C ALA A 160 -1.75 18.85 9.89
N VAL A 161 -1.40 19.26 11.10
CA VAL A 161 -0.36 20.28 11.33
C VAL A 161 1.02 19.63 11.23
N ALA A 162 2.01 20.37 10.76
CA ALA A 162 3.38 19.90 10.53
C ALA A 162 4.23 19.75 11.80
N ASP A 163 3.63 19.89 12.99
CA ASP A 163 4.38 19.88 14.25
C ASP A 163 5.03 18.50 14.46
N ARG A 164 6.37 18.51 14.53
CA ARG A 164 7.30 17.37 14.33
C ARG A 164 6.76 16.01 14.78
N GLY A 165 6.00 15.36 13.90
CA GLY A 165 5.66 13.94 13.96
C GLY A 165 6.81 13.10 13.46
#